data_AF-A0A434L8M2-F1
#
_entry.id   AF-A0A434L8M2-F1
#
_cell.length_a   1.000
_cell.length_b   1.000
_cell.length_c   1.000
_cell.angle_alpha   90.00
_cell.angle_beta   90.00
_cell.angle_gamma   90.00
#
_symmetry.space_group_name_H-M   'P 1'
#
loop_
_entity.id
_entity.type
_entity.pdbx_description
1 polymer ?
#
loop_
_entity_poly.entity_id
_entity_poly.type
_entity_poly.pdbx_seq_one_letter_code
_entity_poly.pdbx_strand_id
1 'polypeptide(L)' 'MAPRANWKGFLKIGELSCPVALYTAASTSERIAFHTIN' A
#
# COMPACT_ATOMS: atom_id res chain seq x y z
N MET A 1 -13.31 -1.02 10.74
CA MET A 1 -13.21 -1.46 9.32
C MET A 1 -11.79 -1.88 9.06
N ALA A 2 -11.53 -3.10 8.56
CA ALA A 2 -10.16 -3.51 8.25
C ALA A 2 -9.62 -2.78 7.00
N PRO A 3 -8.32 -2.40 6.95
CA PRO A 3 -7.73 -1.77 5.77
C PRO A 3 -7.92 -2.64 4.53
N ARG A 4 -8.42 -2.05 3.44
CA ARG A 4 -8.53 -2.76 2.15
C ARG A 4 -7.15 -2.88 1.52
N ALA A 5 -6.78 -4.10 1.14
CA ALA A 5 -5.55 -4.34 0.41
C ALA A 5 -5.68 -3.81 -1.02
N ASN A 6 -4.64 -3.17 -1.54
CA ASN A 6 -4.57 -2.75 -2.94
C ASN A 6 -4.36 -3.95 -3.87
N TRP A 7 -3.66 -4.96 -3.37
CA TRP A 7 -3.39 -6.21 -4.09
C TRP A 7 -3.27 -7.38 -3.11
N LYS A 8 -3.67 -8.57 -3.54
CA LYS A 8 -3.54 -9.84 -2.81
C LYS A 8 -2.88 -10.88 -3.71
N GLY A 9 -2.04 -11.73 -3.13
CA GLY A 9 -1.42 -12.84 -3.84
C GLY A 9 -0.60 -13.73 -2.93
N PHE A 10 0.41 -14.39 -3.49
CA PHE A 10 1.30 -15.30 -2.77
C PHE A 10 2.76 -14.89 -2.95
N LEU A 11 3.51 -14.87 -1.86
CA LEU A 11 4.97 -14.78 -1.86
C LEU A 11 5.54 -16.20 -1.89
N LYS A 12 6.42 -16.48 -2.85
CA LYS A 12 7.06 -17.79 -3.02
C LYS A 12 8.58 -17.68 -2.81
N ILE A 13 9.13 -18.55 -1.96
CA ILE A 13 10.57 -18.67 -1.71
C ILE A 13 10.91 -20.16 -1.75
N GLY A 14 11.49 -20.62 -2.85
CA GLY A 14 11.63 -22.05 -3.11
C GLY A 14 10.26 -22.73 -3.14
N GLU A 15 10.06 -23.75 -2.30
CA GLU A 15 8.77 -24.44 -2.14
C GLU A 15 7.84 -23.79 -1.11
N LEU A 16 8.31 -22.81 -0.34
CA LEU A 16 7.46 -22.10 0.61
C LEU A 16 6.57 -21.10 -0.13
N SER A 17 5.26 -21.18 0.12
CA SER A 17 4.26 -20.25 -0.42
C SER A 17 3.40 -19.71 0.70
N CYS A 18 3.35 -18.39 0.89
CA CYS A 18 2.52 -17.73 1.90
C CYS A 18 1.62 -16.65 1.28
N PRO A 19 0.33 -16.56 1.68
CA PRO A 19 -0.56 -15.51 1.21
C PRO A 19 -0.13 -14.16 1.77
N VAL A 20 -0.15 -13.13 0.93
CA VAL A 20 0.25 -11.77 1.29
C VAL A 20 -0.78 -10.74 0.78
N ALA A 21 -0.85 -9.62 1.48
CA ALA A 21 -1.64 -8.46 1.10
C ALA A 21 -0.74 -7.22 1.08
N LEU A 22 -0.78 -6.46 -0.01
CA LEU A 22 0.00 -5.24 -0.17
C LEU A 22 -0.86 -4.00 0.11
N TYR A 23 -0.26 -3.08 0.86
CA TYR A 23 -0.85 -1.80 1.26
C TYR A 23 0.05 -0.66 0.80
N THR A 24 -0.55 0.45 0.40
CA THR A 24 0.17 1.68 0.05
C THR A 24 0.74 2.29 1.32
N ALA A 25 2.07 2.43 1.40
CA ALA A 25 2.74 3.03 2.55
C ALA A 25 2.52 4.55 2.65
N ALA A 26 2.27 5.20 1.52
CA ALA A 26 1.88 6.60 1.44
C ALA A 26 0.85 6.79 0.32
N SER A 27 -0.07 7.74 0.49
CA SER A 27 -1.00 8.15 -0.56
C SER A 27 -0.80 9.62 -0.94
N THR A 28 -1.18 10.01 -2.16
CA THR A 28 -1.17 11.43 -2.55
C THR A 28 -2.09 12.28 -1.69
N SER A 29 -3.10 11.67 -1.07
CA SER A 29 -3.99 12.33 -0.10
C SER A 29 -3.27 12.75 1.18
N GLU A 30 -2.15 12.11 1.55
CA GLU A 30 -1.36 12.46 2.74
C GLU A 30 -0.36 13.59 2.46
N ARG A 31 -0.25 14.04 1.19
CA ARG A 31 0.69 15.08 0.82
C ARG A 31 0.16 16.45 1.24
N ILE A 32 0.86 17.10 2.17
CA ILE A 32 0.63 18.52 2.49
C ILE A 32 1.14 19.36 1.32
N ALA A 33 0.26 20.12 0.67
CA ALA A 33 0.61 21.08 -0.36
C ALA A 33 0.38 22.51 0.15
N PHE A 34 1.40 23.35 0.05
CA PHE A 34 1.28 24.78 0.33
C PHE A 34 0.65 25.48 -0.88
N HIS A 35 -0.46 26.19 -0.67
CA HIS A 35 -0.97 27.15 -1.64
C HIS A 35 -0.24 28.48 -1.41
N THR A 36 0.87 28.70 -2.13
CA THR A 36 1.54 30.00 -2.13
C THR A 36 0.69 30.99 -2.92
N ILE A 37 0.20 32.02 -2.25
CA ILE A 37 -0.44 33.18 -2.88
C ILE A 37 0.66 34.24 -3.04
N ASN A 38 0.84 34.75 -4.26
CA ASN A 38 1.74 35.87 -4.55
C ASN A 38 1.06 37.21 -4.23
#